data_AF-A0A536HG53-F1
#
_entry.id   AF-A0A536HG53-F1
#
_cell.length_a   1.000
_cell.length_b   1.000
_cell.length_c   1.000
_cell.angle_alpha   90.00
_cell.angle_beta   90.00
_cell.angle_gamma   90.00
#
_symmetry.space_group_name_H-M   'P 1'
#
loop_
_entity.id
_entity.type
_entity.pdbx_description
1 polymer ?
#
loop_
_entity_poly.entity_id
_entity_poly.type
_entity_poly.pdbx_seq_one_letter_code
_entity_poly.pdbx_strand_id
1 'polypeptide(L)'
;MPRIVVFMSVTLDGVMQAPARPDEDSRGGFQHGGWAVPYSDSRMAAAAGESMATTGGIILGRRTYEDFYSVWPKRTDNPYTEVLNNAQKYVASRTLIEPLPWVNSTLLKGDAAQAVAGLKEQPGKDLVIL
;
A
#
# COMPACT_ATOMS: atom_id res chain seq x y z
N MET A 1 7.43 -17.79 -10.74
CA MET A 1 7.68 -16.91 -9.58
C MET A 1 7.12 -15.54 -9.90
N PRO A 2 6.18 -15.01 -9.10
CA PRO A 2 5.72 -13.63 -9.23
C PRO A 2 6.87 -12.62 -9.08
N ARG A 3 6.72 -11.45 -9.71
CA ARG A 3 7.59 -10.31 -9.47
C ARG A 3 7.14 -9.57 -8.21
N ILE A 4 8.10 -8.91 -7.55
CA ILE A 4 7.81 -7.90 -6.54
C ILE A 4 7.94 -6.54 -7.22
N VAL A 5 6.83 -5.83 -7.31
CA VAL A 5 6.74 -4.50 -7.94
C VAL A 5 6.61 -3.47 -6.84
N VAL A 6 7.27 -2.32 -6.98
CA VAL A 6 7.10 -1.19 -6.05
C VAL A 6 6.37 -0.09 -6.80
N PHE A 7 5.27 0.39 -6.22
CA PHE A 7 4.52 1.52 -6.75
C PHE A 7 4.49 2.60 -5.67
N MET A 8 5.14 3.74 -5.94
CA MET A 8 5.31 4.81 -4.94
C MET A 8 5.28 6.19 -5.58
N SER A 9 4.99 7.21 -4.77
CA SER A 9 5.32 8.60 -5.06
C SER A 9 6.57 8.98 -4.30
N VAL A 10 7.51 9.66 -4.98
CA VAL A 10 8.75 10.15 -4.37
C VAL A 10 9.08 11.54 -4.91
N THR A 11 9.48 12.45 -4.04
CA THR A 11 10.01 13.76 -4.44
C THR A 11 11.42 13.63 -5.01
N LEU A 12 11.94 14.68 -5.66
CA LEU A 12 13.29 14.69 -6.22
C LEU A 12 14.38 14.45 -5.15
N ASP A 13 14.15 14.93 -3.93
CA ASP A 13 15.03 14.77 -2.77
C ASP A 13 14.72 13.52 -1.92
N GLY A 14 13.84 12.62 -2.40
CA GLY A 14 13.67 11.28 -1.83
C GLY A 14 12.59 11.16 -0.75
N VAL A 15 11.66 12.10 -0.63
CA VAL A 15 10.56 12.07 0.34
C VAL A 15 9.37 11.27 -0.22
N MET A 16 8.89 10.30 0.56
CA MET A 16 7.69 9.49 0.27
C MET A 16 6.57 9.73 1.30
N GLN A 17 6.84 10.52 2.34
CA GLN A 17 5.93 10.75 3.46
C GLN A 17 4.77 11.67 3.05
N ALA A 18 3.55 11.31 3.45
CA ALA A 18 2.32 12.10 3.27
C ALA A 18 2.07 12.66 1.84
N PRO A 19 2.09 11.84 0.77
CA PRO A 19 1.85 12.32 -0.59
C PRO A 19 0.41 12.78 -0.84
N ALA A 20 -0.58 12.22 -0.15
CA ALA A 20 -2.00 12.31 -0.51
C ALA A 20 -2.83 13.26 0.37
N ARG A 21 -2.59 13.32 1.69
CA ARG A 21 -3.35 14.23 2.58
C ARG A 21 -2.44 15.11 3.43
N PRO A 22 -2.83 16.36 3.74
CA PRO A 22 -2.06 17.25 4.60
C PRO A 22 -1.73 16.65 5.98
N ASP A 23 -2.62 15.83 6.51
CA ASP A 23 -2.53 15.18 7.82
C ASP A 23 -2.24 13.66 7.74
N GLU A 24 -1.88 13.13 6.56
CA GLU A 24 -1.62 11.69 6.35
C GLU A 24 -0.51 11.15 7.26
N ASP A 25 0.58 11.90 7.39
CA ASP A 25 1.71 11.53 8.23
C ASP A 25 2.54 12.76 8.64
N SER A 26 2.27 13.28 9.84
CA SER A 26 2.95 14.46 10.41
C SER A 26 4.14 14.11 11.31
N ARG A 27 4.53 12.83 11.38
CA ARG A 27 5.60 12.37 12.26
C ARG A 27 6.92 13.06 11.94
N GLY A 28 7.72 13.31 12.97
CA GLY A 28 8.97 14.06 12.83
C GLY A 28 8.77 15.56 12.58
N GLY A 29 7.55 16.08 12.74
CA GLY A 29 7.25 17.49 12.46
C GLY A 29 7.12 17.78 10.97
N PHE A 30 6.77 16.79 10.16
CA PHE A 30 6.60 16.97 8.71
C PHE A 30 5.37 17.83 8.43
N GLN A 31 5.58 18.98 7.76
CA GLN A 31 4.54 19.99 7.50
C GLN A 31 4.12 20.07 6.02
N HIS A 32 4.64 19.18 5.16
CA HIS A 32 4.45 19.23 3.72
C HIS A 32 3.53 18.11 3.20
N GLY A 33 2.56 17.67 4.01
CA GLY A 33 1.59 16.65 3.59
C GLY A 33 0.73 17.09 2.41
N GLY A 34 0.28 16.12 1.60
CA GLY A 34 -0.51 16.35 0.39
C GLY A 34 0.30 16.87 -0.81
N TRP A 35 1.63 16.80 -0.74
CA TRP A 35 2.52 17.39 -1.75
C TRP A 35 2.34 16.79 -3.15
N ALA A 36 1.88 15.54 -3.29
CA ALA A 36 1.76 14.88 -4.59
C ALA A 36 0.46 15.25 -5.33
N VAL A 37 -0.59 15.67 -4.60
CA VAL A 37 -1.92 15.94 -5.17
C VAL A 37 -1.90 16.98 -6.29
N PRO A 38 -1.20 18.13 -6.17
CA PRO A 38 -1.16 19.13 -7.24
C PRO A 38 -0.50 18.64 -8.55
N TYR A 39 0.25 17.53 -8.49
CA TYR A 39 1.00 16.97 -9.61
C TYR A 39 0.34 15.73 -10.22
N SER A 40 -0.83 15.31 -9.72
CA SER A 40 -1.53 14.15 -10.27
C SER A 40 -1.98 14.41 -11.70
N ASP A 41 -1.68 13.49 -12.62
CA ASP A 41 -2.14 13.55 -14.01
C ASP A 41 -2.77 12.23 -14.49
N SER A 42 -3.30 12.25 -15.72
CA SER A 42 -3.95 11.09 -16.32
C SER A 42 -2.99 9.93 -16.63
N ARG A 43 -1.70 10.20 -16.83
CA ARG A 43 -0.69 9.14 -17.06
C ARG A 43 -0.36 8.43 -15.76
N MET A 44 -0.22 9.17 -14.66
CA MET A 44 -0.06 8.60 -13.32
C MET A 44 -1.27 7.75 -12.94
N ALA A 45 -2.48 8.23 -13.20
CA ALA A 45 -3.71 7.47 -12.96
C ALA A 45 -3.77 6.18 -13.80
N ALA A 46 -3.36 6.23 -15.06
CA ALA A 46 -3.28 5.05 -15.93
C ALA A 46 -2.27 4.01 -15.40
N ALA A 47 -1.07 4.46 -14.99
CA ALA A 47 -0.05 3.59 -14.42
C ALA A 47 -0.52 2.93 -13.09
N ALA A 48 -1.21 3.69 -12.23
CA ALA A 48 -1.83 3.15 -11.02
C ALA A 48 -2.88 2.08 -11.36
N GLY A 49 -3.74 2.35 -12.34
CA GLY A 49 -4.75 1.40 -12.81
C GLY A 49 -4.14 0.10 -13.34
N GLU A 50 -3.09 0.18 -14.16
CA GLU A 50 -2.38 -0.99 -14.69
C GLU A 50 -1.71 -1.82 -13.58
N SER A 51 -1.06 -1.16 -12.62
CA SER A 51 -0.45 -1.81 -11.46
C SER A 51 -1.49 -2.54 -10.60
N MET A 52 -2.68 -1.95 -10.42
CA MET A 52 -3.76 -2.57 -9.65
C MET A 52 -4.42 -3.73 -10.39
N ALA A 53 -4.57 -3.64 -11.72
CA ALA A 53 -5.18 -4.70 -12.53
C ALA A 53 -4.32 -5.99 -12.60
N THR A 54 -3.00 -5.84 -12.49
CA THR A 54 -2.04 -6.94 -12.63
C THR A 54 -1.63 -7.58 -11.31
N THR A 55 -1.98 -6.95 -10.18
CA THR A 55 -1.61 -7.36 -8.83
C THR A 55 -2.37 -8.61 -8.34
N GLY A 56 -1.65 -9.56 -7.77
CA GLY A 56 -2.17 -10.71 -7.03
C GLY A 56 -2.30 -10.49 -5.54
N GLY A 57 -1.62 -9.48 -5.00
CA GLY A 57 -1.69 -9.08 -3.60
C GLY A 57 -0.82 -7.87 -3.29
N ILE A 58 -1.17 -7.16 -2.24
CA ILE A 58 -0.53 -5.92 -1.79
C ILE A 58 0.29 -6.22 -0.53
N ILE A 59 1.52 -5.76 -0.49
CA ILE A 59 2.41 -5.84 0.67
C ILE A 59 2.47 -4.46 1.31
N LEU A 60 2.17 -4.38 2.61
CA LEU A 60 2.11 -3.13 3.37
C LEU A 60 2.94 -3.25 4.65
N GLY A 61 3.58 -2.15 5.04
CA GLY A 61 4.03 -1.99 6.43
C GLY A 61 2.84 -1.65 7.34
N ARG A 62 3.01 -1.85 8.65
CA ARG A 62 1.99 -1.51 9.67
C ARG A 62 1.35 -0.13 9.47
N ARG A 63 2.16 0.90 9.25
CA ARG A 63 1.67 2.29 9.19
C ARG A 63 0.80 2.55 7.96
N THR A 64 1.28 2.16 6.79
CA THR A 64 0.51 2.24 5.55
C THR A 64 -0.78 1.44 5.66
N TYR A 65 -0.74 0.26 6.28
CA TYR A 65 -1.94 -0.55 6.54
C TYR A 65 -2.97 0.17 7.42
N GLU A 66 -2.53 0.71 8.56
CA GLU A 66 -3.40 1.46 9.49
C GLU A 66 -4.00 2.70 8.81
N ASP A 67 -3.19 3.46 8.06
CA ASP A 67 -3.63 4.64 7.34
C ASP A 67 -4.68 4.29 6.27
N PHE A 68 -4.37 3.29 5.44
CA PHE A 68 -5.28 2.84 4.39
C PHE A 68 -6.59 2.29 4.98
N TYR A 69 -6.51 1.52 6.06
CA TYR A 69 -7.69 1.00 6.75
C TYR A 69 -8.56 2.12 7.35
N SER A 70 -7.96 3.25 7.75
CA SER A 70 -8.72 4.39 8.28
C SER A 70 -9.61 5.07 7.22
N VAL A 71 -9.24 4.96 5.93
CA VAL A 71 -9.88 5.65 4.80
C VAL A 71 -10.72 4.71 3.94
N TRP A 72 -10.11 3.68 3.35
CA TRP A 72 -10.68 2.95 2.21
C TRP A 72 -11.96 2.18 2.54
N PRO A 73 -12.09 1.46 3.68
CA PRO A 73 -13.34 0.79 4.02
C PRO A 73 -14.56 1.72 4.15
N LYS A 74 -14.35 3.02 4.36
CA LYS A 74 -15.42 4.01 4.56
C LYS A 74 -15.71 4.85 3.30
N ARG A 75 -14.86 4.73 2.27
CA ARG A 75 -14.93 5.59 1.08
C ARG A 75 -15.79 4.94 0.00
N THR A 76 -17.04 5.39 -0.15
CA THR A 76 -18.01 4.78 -1.07
C THR A 76 -18.01 5.37 -2.49
N ASP A 77 -17.38 6.52 -2.68
CA ASP A 77 -17.40 7.32 -3.92
C ASP A 77 -16.19 7.06 -4.84
N ASN A 78 -15.44 5.97 -4.62
CA ASN A 78 -14.19 5.72 -5.31
C ASN A 78 -14.06 4.26 -5.78
N PRO A 79 -13.82 4.00 -7.08
CA PRO A 79 -13.70 2.64 -7.61
C PRO A 79 -12.49 1.86 -7.03
N TYR A 80 -11.46 2.56 -6.54
CA TYR A 80 -10.32 1.90 -5.89
C TYR A 80 -10.69 1.24 -4.56
N THR A 81 -11.77 1.68 -3.90
CA THR A 81 -12.22 1.08 -2.64
C THR A 81 -12.54 -0.40 -2.82
N GLU A 82 -13.30 -0.75 -3.86
CA GLU A 82 -13.66 -2.14 -4.12
C GLU A 82 -12.42 -2.98 -4.43
N VAL A 83 -11.53 -2.46 -5.27
CA VAL A 83 -10.27 -3.14 -5.61
C VAL A 83 -9.41 -3.39 -4.37
N LEU A 84 -9.24 -2.38 -3.52
CA LEU A 84 -8.44 -2.51 -2.29
C LEU A 84 -9.10 -3.44 -1.27
N ASN A 85 -10.42 -3.41 -1.13
CA ASN A 85 -11.13 -4.36 -0.26
C ASN A 85 -10.96 -5.81 -0.74
N ASN A 86 -11.09 -6.04 -2.05
CA ASN A 86 -10.98 -7.38 -2.63
C ASN A 86 -9.54 -7.91 -2.72
N ALA A 87 -8.53 -7.03 -2.72
CA ALA A 87 -7.13 -7.43 -2.77
C ALA A 87 -6.68 -8.17 -1.50
N GLN A 88 -5.90 -9.25 -1.68
CA GLN A 88 -5.16 -9.88 -0.60
C GLN A 88 -4.08 -8.90 -0.09
N LYS A 89 -4.02 -8.69 1.22
CA LYS A 89 -3.08 -7.79 1.89
C LYS A 89 -2.16 -8.61 2.77
N TYR A 90 -0.86 -8.44 2.58
CA TYR A 90 0.18 -9.02 3.39
C TYR A 90 0.83 -7.91 4.22
N VAL A 91 0.65 -7.95 5.53
CA VAL A 91 1.07 -6.85 6.41
C VAL A 91 2.34 -7.25 7.14
N ALA A 92 3.46 -6.60 6.83
CA ALA A 92 4.70 -6.76 7.56
C ALA A 92 4.66 -5.92 8.85
N SER A 93 4.53 -6.61 9.99
CA SER A 93 4.50 -5.95 11.29
C SER A 93 4.96 -6.89 12.40
N ARG A 94 5.64 -6.32 13.40
CA ARG A 94 6.04 -7.02 14.64
C ARG A 94 5.15 -6.66 15.83
N THR A 95 4.21 -5.73 15.66
CA THR A 95 3.38 -5.19 16.75
C THR A 95 1.89 -5.36 16.53
N LEU A 96 1.45 -5.73 15.33
CA LEU A 96 0.05 -6.10 15.07
C LEU A 96 -0.19 -7.54 15.49
N ILE A 97 -1.43 -7.86 15.82
CA ILE A 97 -1.88 -9.19 16.24
C ILE A 97 -3.12 -9.53 15.40
N GLU A 98 -3.21 -10.77 14.93
CA GLU A 98 -4.39 -11.25 14.21
C GLU A 98 -5.58 -11.51 15.16
N PRO A 99 -6.83 -11.41 14.67
CA PRO A 99 -7.21 -11.05 13.31
C PRO A 99 -7.03 -9.56 13.01
N LEU A 100 -6.59 -9.26 11.78
CA LEU A 100 -6.51 -7.89 11.29
C LEU A 100 -7.91 -7.41 10.85
N PRO A 101 -8.29 -6.14 11.11
CA PRO A 101 -9.67 -5.69 10.97
C PRO A 101 -10.09 -5.38 9.52
N TRP A 102 -9.14 -5.17 8.62
CA TRP A 102 -9.43 -5.01 7.19
C TRP A 102 -9.57 -6.38 6.51
N VAL A 103 -10.65 -6.58 5.76
CA VAL A 103 -10.90 -7.82 5.00
C VAL A 103 -9.72 -8.20 4.09
N ASN A 104 -9.51 -9.51 3.92
CA ASN A 104 -8.44 -10.11 3.13
C ASN A 104 -7.03 -9.70 3.60
N SER A 105 -6.82 -9.57 4.91
CA SER A 105 -5.50 -9.25 5.48
C SER A 105 -4.87 -10.43 6.20
N THR A 106 -3.57 -10.61 5.97
CA THR A 106 -2.75 -11.63 6.63
C THR A 106 -1.50 -10.97 7.20
N LEU A 107 -1.20 -11.24 8.47
CA LEU A 107 0.00 -10.73 9.12
C LEU A 107 1.22 -11.57 8.72
N LEU A 108 2.25 -10.94 8.15
CA LEU A 108 3.54 -11.58 7.92
C LEU A 108 4.34 -11.63 9.22
N LYS A 109 4.71 -12.84 9.63
CA LYS A 109 5.47 -13.09 10.86
C LYS A 109 6.97 -13.05 10.59
N GLY A 110 7.75 -12.62 11.59
CA GLY A 110 9.21 -12.67 11.55
C GLY A 110 9.85 -11.51 10.78
N ASP A 111 10.92 -11.82 10.05
CA ASP A 111 11.61 -10.85 9.22
C ASP A 111 10.83 -10.57 7.92
N ALA A 112 10.71 -9.30 7.57
CA ALA A 112 9.90 -8.88 6.42
C ALA A 112 10.50 -9.35 5.09
N ALA A 113 11.82 -9.29 4.93
CA ALA A 113 12.46 -9.69 3.68
C ALA A 113 12.33 -11.20 3.47
N GLN A 114 12.53 -11.99 4.52
CA GLN A 114 12.34 -13.45 4.49
C GLN A 114 10.88 -13.83 4.21
N ALA A 115 9.93 -13.19 4.89
CA ALA A 115 8.51 -13.47 4.67
C ALA A 115 8.08 -13.16 3.22
N VAL A 116 8.50 -12.02 2.67
CA VAL A 116 8.22 -11.64 1.28
C VAL A 116 8.94 -12.56 0.29
N ALA A 117 10.16 -13.01 0.59
CA ALA A 117 10.86 -14.00 -0.23
C ALA A 117 10.06 -15.31 -0.32
N GLY A 118 9.49 -15.79 0.79
CA GLY A 118 8.61 -16.96 0.81
C GLY A 118 7.32 -16.76 0.01
N LEU A 119 6.73 -15.56 0.01
CA LEU A 119 5.58 -15.26 -0.86
C LEU A 119 5.94 -15.35 -2.35
N LYS A 120 7.16 -14.94 -2.71
CA LYS A 120 7.65 -14.96 -4.10
C LYS A 120 7.85 -16.39 -4.65
N GLU A 121 8.02 -17.37 -3.77
CA GLU A 121 8.15 -18.79 -4.17
C GLU A 121 6.81 -19.42 -4.52
N GLN A 122 5.70 -18.86 -4.03
CA GLN A 122 4.36 -19.38 -4.31
C GLN A 122 3.92 -19.04 -5.74
N PRO A 123 3.20 -19.95 -6.42
CA PRO A 123 2.62 -19.65 -7.73
C PRO A 123 1.53 -18.57 -7.59
N GLY A 124 1.51 -17.60 -8.50
CA GLY A 124 0.54 -16.50 -8.45
C GLY A 124 0.89 -15.35 -9.40
N LYS A 125 0.08 -14.28 -9.33
CA LYS A 125 0.35 -13.00 -9.99
C LYS A 125 1.37 -12.18 -9.20
N ASP A 126 1.87 -11.12 -9.82
CA ASP A 126 2.82 -10.19 -9.21
C ASP A 126 2.30 -9.59 -7.90
N LEU A 127 3.20 -9.31 -6.96
CA LEU A 127 2.89 -8.66 -5.69
C LEU A 127 3.38 -7.21 -5.75
N VAL A 128 2.57 -6.28 -5.25
CA VAL A 128 2.93 -4.87 -5.20
C VAL A 128 3.22 -4.41 -3.78
N ILE A 129 4.31 -3.68 -3.59
CA ILE A 129 4.58 -2.91 -2.37
C ILE A 129 4.01 -1.51 -2.59
N LEU A 130 3.15 -1.11 -1.65
CA LEU A 130 2.56 0.24 -1.56
C LEU A 130 3.02 0.93 -0.28
#